data_AF-A0A7J2YTF4-F1
#
_entry.id   AF-A0A7J2YTF4-F1
#
_cell.length_a   1.000
_cell.length_b   1.000
_cell.length_c   1.000
_cell.angle_alpha   90.00
_cell.angle_beta   90.00
_cell.angle_gamma   90.00
#
_symmetry.space_group_name_H-M   'P 1'
#
loop_
_entity.id
_entity.type
_entity.pdbx_description
1 polymer ?
#
loop_
_entity_poly.entity_id
_entity_poly.type
_entity_poly.pdbx_seq_one_letter_code
_entity_poly.pdbx_strand_id
1 'polypeptide(L)'
;MDEVLEMLDKTAKRVQKTVEETKESIWKQSALYEQLQQAPDATQEQKIKAFVKKTLELDRLERLNSQLSLLYSLQIFAFKVKVLQVSVDKIKEQLVKSGVLQSSVELEDIKKNIDALKILIEAQYESMKEINDTQNKNLGYIH
;
A
#
# COMPACT_ATOMS: atom_id res chain seq x y z
N MET A 1 -12.88 -10.85 2.97
CA MET A 1 -12.96 -9.80 1.93
C MET A 1 -13.42 -8.45 2.43
N ASP A 2 -14.58 -8.31 3.08
CA ASP A 2 -15.02 -6.98 3.56
C ASP A 2 -14.06 -6.46 4.65
N GLU A 3 -13.64 -7.35 5.56
CA GLU A 3 -12.59 -7.07 6.54
C GLU A 3 -11.24 -6.72 5.88
N VAL A 4 -10.83 -7.45 4.84
CA VAL A 4 -9.59 -7.19 4.09
C VAL A 4 -9.63 -5.81 3.43
N LEU A 5 -10.75 -5.45 2.82
CA LEU A 5 -10.96 -4.12 2.22
C LEU A 5 -10.91 -3.02 3.29
N GLU A 6 -11.56 -3.22 4.44
CA GLU A 6 -11.53 -2.27 5.55
C GLU A 6 -10.12 -2.10 6.12
N MET A 7 -9.36 -3.19 6.28
CA MET A 7 -7.99 -3.16 6.75
C MET A 7 -7.05 -2.47 5.75
N LEU A 8 -7.20 -2.76 4.46
CA LEU A 8 -6.45 -2.09 3.40
C LEU A 8 -6.78 -0.58 3.38
N ASP A 9 -8.04 -0.19 3.57
CA ASP A 9 -8.47 1.22 3.68
C ASP A 9 -7.82 1.93 4.87
N LYS A 10 -7.92 1.34 6.07
CA LYS A 10 -7.29 1.87 7.28
C LYS A 10 -5.78 2.03 7.11
N THR A 11 -5.12 1.05 6.50
CA THR A 11 -3.67 1.06 6.27
C THR A 11 -3.28 2.12 5.26
N ALA A 12 -3.97 2.20 4.12
CA ALA A 12 -3.72 3.23 3.10
C ALA A 12 -3.89 4.63 3.67
N LYS A 13 -4.96 4.90 4.44
CA LYS A 13 -5.17 6.19 5.10
C LYS A 13 -4.05 6.55 6.08
N ARG A 14 -3.56 5.57 6.84
CA ARG A 14 -2.43 5.77 7.76
C ARG A 14 -1.15 6.13 7.01
N VAL A 15 -0.80 5.36 5.98
CA VAL A 15 0.40 5.61 5.16
C VAL A 15 0.28 6.95 4.43
N GLN A 16 -0.90 7.27 3.87
CA GLN A 16 -1.19 8.56 3.24
C GLN A 16 -0.94 9.72 4.20
N LYS A 17 -1.43 9.62 5.45
CA LYS A 17 -1.16 10.63 6.48
C LYS A 17 0.34 10.80 6.72
N THR A 18 1.08 9.70 6.86
CA THR A 18 2.54 9.75 7.05
C THR A 18 3.27 10.34 5.84
N VAL A 19 2.83 10.06 4.61
CA VAL A 19 3.35 10.66 3.37
C VAL A 19 3.18 12.17 3.42
N GLU A 20 1.98 12.68 3.72
CA GLU A 20 1.71 14.11 3.77
C GLU A 20 2.51 14.82 4.87
N GLU A 21 2.58 14.24 6.07
CA GLU A 21 3.40 14.78 7.17
C GLU A 21 4.90 14.82 6.80
N THR A 22 5.40 13.76 6.15
CA THR A 22 6.80 13.69 5.69
C THR A 22 7.08 14.73 4.61
N LYS A 23 6.16 14.88 3.65
CA LYS A 23 6.26 15.87 2.57
C LYS A 23 6.28 17.29 3.13
N GLU A 24 5.42 17.60 4.11
CA GLU A 24 5.41 18.89 4.78
C GLU A 24 6.71 19.16 5.54
N SER A 25 7.24 18.16 6.25
CA SER A 25 8.53 18.26 6.94
C SER A 25 9.68 18.52 5.97
N ILE A 26 9.77 17.75 4.88
CA ILE A 26 10.80 17.93 3.85
C ILE A 26 10.70 19.31 3.22
N TRP A 27 9.49 19.79 2.94
CA TRP A 27 9.31 21.11 2.34
C TRP A 27 9.83 22.23 3.25
N LYS A 28 9.54 22.16 4.56
CA LYS A 28 10.07 23.10 5.57
C LYS A 28 11.60 23.05 5.66
N GLN A 29 12.19 21.86 5.57
CA GLN A 29 13.64 21.69 5.69
C GLN A 29 14.41 21.93 4.39
N SER A 30 13.78 21.76 3.23
CA SER A 30 14.43 21.91 1.93
C SER A 30 14.98 23.32 1.72
N ALA A 31 14.24 24.34 2.16
CA ALA A 31 14.70 25.73 2.12
C ALA A 31 15.95 25.94 2.98
N LEU A 32 16.01 25.32 4.17
CA LEU A 32 17.18 25.40 5.05
C LEU A 32 18.39 24.70 4.41
N TYR A 33 18.20 23.51 3.83
CA TYR A 33 19.28 22.77 3.18
C TYR A 33 19.83 23.50 1.95
N GLU A 34 18.97 24.13 1.14
CA GLU A 34 19.38 24.92 -0.02
C GLU A 34 20.14 26.18 0.38
N GLN A 35 19.69 26.89 1.42
CA GLN A 35 20.41 28.04 1.98
C GLN A 35 21.79 27.64 2.52
N LEU A 36 21.89 26.51 3.22
CA LEU A 36 23.15 26.01 3.77
C LEU A 36 24.14 25.59 2.68
N GLN A 37 23.63 25.08 1.55
CA GLN A 37 24.43 24.69 0.40
C GLN A 37 25.02 25.91 -0.33
N GLN A 38 24.25 27.01 -0.41
CA GLN A 38 24.66 28.27 -1.03
C GLN A 38 25.44 29.21 -0.08
N ALA A 39 25.39 28.98 1.23
CA ALA A 39 26.06 29.81 2.21
C ALA A 39 27.59 29.82 1.99
N PRO A 40 28.21 31.01 1.82
CA PRO A 40 29.65 31.12 1.64
C PRO A 40 30.43 30.73 2.90
N ASP A 41 29.83 30.91 4.08
CA ASP A 41 30.45 30.66 5.38
C ASP A 41 30.27 29.21 5.88
N ALA A 42 29.48 28.40 5.18
CA ALA A 42 29.26 27.01 5.56
C ALA A 42 30.45 26.13 5.19
N THR A 43 30.88 25.29 6.14
CA THR A 43 31.97 24.34 5.90
C THR A 43 31.58 23.27 4.90
N GLN A 44 32.55 22.67 4.23
CA GLN A 44 32.31 21.55 3.31
C GLN A 44 31.58 20.38 4.00
N GLU A 45 31.94 20.10 5.26
CA GLU A 45 31.28 19.06 6.06
C GLU A 45 29.79 19.38 6.30
N GLN A 46 29.46 20.63 6.62
CA GLN A 46 28.07 21.06 6.81
C GLN A 46 27.26 20.94 5.52
N LYS A 47 27.85 21.30 4.38
CA LYS A 47 27.21 21.18 3.05
C LYS A 47 26.96 19.72 2.67
N ILE A 48 27.94 18.84 2.88
CA ILE A 48 27.79 17.40 2.64
C ILE A 48 26.71 16.81 3.55
N LYS A 49 26.72 17.15 4.85
CA LYS A 49 25.72 16.66 5.81
C LYS A 49 24.31 17.09 5.44
N ALA A 50 24.11 18.34 5.02
CA ALA A 50 22.84 18.85 4.54
C ALA A 50 22.36 18.10 3.29
N PHE A 51 23.25 17.91 2.31
CA PHE A 51 22.95 17.17 1.09
C PHE A 51 22.56 15.71 1.36
N VAL A 52 23.32 14.99 2.19
CA VAL A 52 23.03 13.60 2.55
C VAL A 52 21.69 13.49 3.28
N LYS A 53 21.41 14.39 4.24
CA LYS A 53 20.12 14.40 4.94
C LYS A 53 18.95 14.63 3.99
N LYS A 54 19.02 15.66 3.14
CA LYS A 54 17.99 15.95 2.13
C LYS A 54 17.73 14.73 1.24
N THR A 55 18.80 14.06 0.80
CA THR A 55 18.69 12.88 -0.07
C THR A 55 18.02 11.70 0.65
N LEU A 56 18.39 11.43 1.91
CA LEU A 56 17.78 10.36 2.71
C LEU A 56 16.29 10.61 2.98
N GLU A 57 15.91 11.86 3.24
CA GLU A 57 14.50 12.22 3.45
C GLU A 57 13.68 12.06 2.16
N LEU A 58 14.22 12.44 1.01
CA LEU A 58 13.59 12.24 -0.29
C LEU A 58 13.44 10.75 -0.63
N ASP A 59 14.47 9.93 -0.40
CA ASP A 59 14.39 8.47 -0.58
C ASP A 59 13.32 7.85 0.34
N ARG A 60 13.25 8.30 1.60
CA ARG A 60 12.19 7.87 2.52
C ARG A 60 10.79 8.23 1.99
N LEU A 61 10.60 9.43 1.46
CA LEU A 61 9.32 9.85 0.87
C LEU A 61 8.97 9.01 -0.36
N GLU A 62 9.93 8.72 -1.23
CA GLU A 62 9.73 7.87 -2.42
C GLU A 62 9.28 6.46 -2.04
N ARG A 63 9.91 5.87 -1.02
CA ARG A 63 9.51 4.55 -0.49
C ARG A 63 8.08 4.56 0.05
N LEU A 64 7.72 5.57 0.84
CA LEU A 64 6.35 5.71 1.37
C LEU A 64 5.32 5.88 0.25
N ASN A 65 5.63 6.68 -0.77
CA ASN A 65 4.77 6.82 -1.96
C ASN A 65 4.60 5.50 -2.71
N SER A 66 5.68 4.73 -2.86
CA SER A 66 5.63 3.42 -3.51
C SER A 66 4.75 2.43 -2.73
N GLN A 67 4.89 2.42 -1.39
CA GLN A 67 4.03 1.62 -0.50
C GLN A 67 2.55 2.04 -0.62
N LEU A 68 2.27 3.35 -0.64
CA LEU A 68 0.91 3.86 -0.80
C LEU A 68 0.29 3.46 -2.15
N SER A 69 1.06 3.55 -3.24
CA SER A 69 0.64 3.13 -4.58
C SER A 69 0.32 1.63 -4.64
N LEU A 70 1.14 0.80 -3.98
CA LEU A 70 0.89 -0.64 -3.88
C LEU A 70 -0.40 -0.94 -3.09
N LEU A 71 -0.62 -0.24 -1.98
CA LEU A 71 -1.84 -0.38 -1.17
C LEU A 71 -3.09 -0.03 -1.97
N TYR A 72 -3.08 1.06 -2.74
CA TYR A 72 -4.21 1.40 -3.62
C TYR A 72 -4.43 0.35 -4.71
N SER A 73 -3.37 -0.17 -5.31
CA SER A 73 -3.45 -1.24 -6.31
C SER A 73 -4.10 -2.50 -5.72
N LEU A 74 -3.74 -2.86 -4.49
CA LEU A 74 -4.31 -4.01 -3.78
C LEU A 74 -5.76 -3.80 -3.39
N GLN A 75 -6.15 -2.59 -2.95
CA GLN A 75 -7.55 -2.25 -2.70
C GLN A 75 -8.41 -2.42 -3.96
N ILE A 76 -7.96 -1.88 -5.09
CA ILE A 76 -8.68 -2.00 -6.37
C ILE A 76 -8.83 -3.47 -6.75
N PHE A 77 -7.76 -4.25 -6.61
CA PHE A 77 -7.79 -5.67 -6.92
C PHE A 77 -8.75 -6.44 -6.00
N ALA A 78 -8.68 -6.21 -4.69
CA ALA A 78 -9.59 -6.80 -3.71
C ALA A 78 -11.06 -6.45 -3.99
N PHE A 79 -11.32 -5.20 -4.39
CA PHE A 79 -12.66 -4.76 -4.78
C PHE A 79 -13.16 -5.50 -6.01
N LYS A 80 -12.33 -5.64 -7.05
CA LYS A 80 -12.68 -6.41 -8.26
C LYS A 80 -12.99 -7.87 -7.94
N VAL A 81 -12.23 -8.52 -7.07
CA VAL A 81 -12.50 -9.90 -6.63
C VAL A 81 -13.84 -9.99 -5.90
N LYS A 82 -14.17 -9.01 -5.04
CA LYS A 82 -15.49 -8.95 -4.39
C LYS A 82 -16.63 -8.77 -5.40
N VAL A 83 -16.46 -7.91 -6.40
CA VAL A 83 -17.45 -7.71 -7.48
C VAL A 83 -17.67 -9.00 -8.27
N LEU A 84 -16.60 -9.73 -8.61
CA LEU A 84 -16.69 -11.03 -9.28
C LEU A 84 -17.46 -12.03 -8.42
N GLN A 85 -17.15 -12.11 -7.12
CA GLN A 85 -17.86 -12.98 -6.19
C GLN A 85 -19.38 -12.71 -6.20
N VAL A 86 -19.78 -11.46 -6.01
CA VAL A 86 -21.20 -11.07 -6.01
C VAL A 86 -21.87 -11.37 -7.34
N SER A 87 -21.18 -11.15 -8.46
CA SER A 87 -21.71 -11.41 -9.80
C SER A 87 -21.96 -12.91 -10.02
N VAL A 88 -21.00 -13.75 -9.64
CA VAL A 88 -21.08 -15.21 -9.74
C VAL A 88 -22.19 -15.77 -8.85
N ASP A 89 -22.33 -15.26 -7.62
CA ASP A 89 -23.41 -15.65 -6.73
C ASP A 89 -24.79 -15.29 -7.31
N LYS A 90 -24.93 -14.10 -7.92
CA LYS A 90 -26.16 -13.69 -8.59
C LYS A 90 -26.50 -14.54 -9.82
N ILE A 91 -25.51 -14.90 -10.63
CA ILE A 91 -25.69 -15.82 -11.78
C ILE A 91 -26.16 -17.19 -11.28
N LYS A 92 -25.54 -17.72 -10.21
CA LYS A 92 -25.96 -18.97 -9.59
C LYS A 92 -27.41 -18.92 -9.13
N GLU A 93 -27.83 -17.85 -8.45
CA GLU A 93 -29.22 -17.67 -8.03
C GLU A 93 -30.22 -17.66 -9.19
N GLN A 94 -29.86 -17.00 -10.30
CA GLN A 94 -30.71 -16.95 -11.49
C GLN A 94 -30.86 -18.31 -12.16
N LEU A 95 -29.79 -19.09 -12.25
CA LEU A 95 -29.80 -20.43 -12.82
C LEU A 95 -30.63 -21.43 -11.99
N VAL A 96 -30.55 -21.31 -10.66
CA VAL A 96 -31.42 -22.06 -9.74
C VAL A 96 -32.88 -21.71 -9.98
N LYS A 97 -33.20 -20.41 -10.14
CA LYS A 97 -34.57 -19.95 -10.42
C LYS A 97 -35.08 -20.40 -11.79
N SER A 98 -34.21 -20.53 -12.80
CA SER A 98 -34.59 -20.94 -14.15
C SER A 98 -34.68 -22.47 -14.33
N GLY A 99 -34.40 -23.26 -13.29
CA GLY A 99 -34.40 -24.74 -13.37
C GLY A 99 -33.28 -25.32 -14.25
N VAL A 100 -32.29 -24.49 -14.63
CA VAL A 100 -31.15 -24.90 -15.45
C VAL A 100 -30.03 -25.34 -14.52
N LEU A 101 -30.09 -26.61 -14.11
CA LEU A 101 -29.17 -27.21 -13.13
C LEU A 101 -27.80 -27.61 -13.72
N GLN A 102 -27.61 -27.54 -15.04
CA GLN A 102 -26.46 -28.12 -15.74
C GLN A 102 -25.20 -27.22 -15.74
N SER A 103 -25.29 -25.95 -15.39
CA SER A 103 -24.15 -25.01 -15.37
C SER A 103 -23.35 -25.02 -14.05
N SER A 104 -23.49 -26.08 -13.24
CA SER A 104 -22.87 -26.15 -11.91
C SER A 104 -21.33 -26.22 -11.97
N VAL A 105 -20.77 -26.99 -12.90
CA VAL A 105 -19.32 -27.28 -12.96
C VAL A 105 -18.50 -26.02 -13.29
N GLU A 106 -18.87 -25.27 -14.32
CA GLU A 106 -18.17 -24.04 -14.70
C GLU A 106 -18.26 -22.96 -13.61
N LEU A 107 -19.43 -22.83 -12.97
CA LEU A 107 -19.62 -21.92 -11.83
C LEU A 107 -18.77 -22.32 -10.63
N GLU A 108 -18.63 -23.61 -10.38
CA GLU A 108 -17.85 -24.15 -9.27
C GLU A 108 -16.34 -23.93 -9.50
N ASP A 109 -15.87 -24.08 -10.73
CA ASP A 109 -14.49 -23.76 -11.09
C ASP A 109 -14.20 -22.26 -11.04
N ILE A 110 -15.14 -21.40 -11.47
CA ILE A 110 -15.02 -19.95 -11.28
C ILE A 110 -14.97 -19.59 -9.79
N LYS A 111 -15.76 -20.25 -8.94
CA LYS A 111 -15.71 -20.04 -7.48
C LYS A 111 -14.36 -20.43 -6.89
N LYS A 112 -13.80 -21.59 -7.26
CA LYS A 112 -12.45 -22.00 -6.84
C LYS A 112 -11.40 -20.97 -7.23
N ASN A 113 -11.48 -20.42 -8.45
CA ASN A 113 -10.58 -19.36 -8.89
C ASN A 113 -10.73 -18.08 -8.05
N ILE A 114 -11.96 -17.68 -7.72
CA ILE A 114 -12.22 -16.53 -6.84
C ILE A 114 -11.64 -16.78 -5.44
N ASP A 115 -11.78 -17.98 -4.89
CA ASP A 115 -11.22 -18.32 -3.58
C ASP A 115 -9.68 -18.32 -3.60
N ALA A 116 -9.05 -18.80 -4.67
CA ALA A 116 -7.60 -18.67 -4.86
C ALA A 116 -7.16 -17.20 -4.90
N LEU A 117 -7.91 -16.32 -5.59
CA LEU A 117 -7.61 -14.89 -5.62
C LEU A 117 -7.73 -14.24 -4.24
N LYS A 118 -8.71 -14.64 -3.43
CA LYS A 118 -8.87 -14.17 -2.04
C LYS A 118 -7.68 -14.55 -1.18
N ILE A 119 -7.24 -15.81 -1.24
CA ILE A 119 -6.07 -16.29 -0.50
C ILE A 119 -4.82 -15.48 -0.87
N LEU A 120 -4.61 -15.21 -2.17
CA LEU A 120 -3.49 -14.39 -2.63
C LEU A 120 -3.55 -12.96 -2.09
N ILE A 121 -4.75 -12.36 -2.04
CA ILE A 121 -4.92 -11.01 -1.47
C ILE A 121 -4.61 -11.01 0.03
N GLU A 122 -5.11 -12.00 0.77
CA GLU A 122 -4.89 -12.12 2.21
C GLU A 122 -3.40 -12.35 2.53
N ALA A 123 -2.73 -13.25 1.79
CA ALA A 123 -1.30 -13.49 1.93
C ALA A 123 -0.47 -12.23 1.60
N GLN A 124 -0.83 -11.51 0.54
CA GLN A 124 -0.14 -10.28 0.16
C GLN A 124 -0.33 -9.17 1.20
N TYR A 125 -1.52 -9.10 1.81
CA TYR A 125 -1.77 -8.18 2.92
C TYR A 125 -0.92 -8.51 4.15
N GLU A 126 -0.88 -9.77 4.59
CA GLU A 126 -0.07 -10.17 5.75
C GLU A 126 1.42 -9.94 5.50
N SER A 127 1.92 -10.21 4.30
CA SER A 127 3.31 -9.90 3.93
C SER A 127 3.64 -8.41 4.05
N MET A 128 2.74 -7.51 3.63
CA MET A 128 2.93 -6.07 3.81
C MET A 128 2.91 -5.63 5.27
N LYS A 129 2.08 -6.28 6.10
CA LYS A 129 2.00 -6.02 7.53
C LYS A 129 3.30 -6.42 8.24
N GLU A 130 3.84 -7.59 7.93
CA GLU A 130 5.14 -8.05 8.45
C GLU A 130 6.29 -7.10 8.09
N ILE A 131 6.31 -6.58 6.86
CA ILE A 131 7.31 -5.59 6.43
C ILE A 131 7.23 -4.32 7.29
N ASN A 132 6.02 -3.84 7.59
CA ASN A 132 5.82 -2.64 8.41
C ASN A 132 6.28 -2.85 9.87
N ASP A 133 5.94 -3.99 10.47
CA ASP A 133 6.34 -4.34 11.84
C ASP A 133 7.86 -4.55 11.96
N THR A 134 8.49 -5.08 10.92
CA THR A 134 9.95 -5.30 10.88
C THR A 134 10.71 -3.98 10.69
N GLN A 135 10.17 -3.05 9.90
CA GLN A 135 10.74 -1.70 9.74
C GLN A 135 10.71 -0.89 11.05
N ASN A 136 9.65 -1.01 11.86
CA ASN A 136 9.57 -0.36 13.17
C ASN A 136 10.63 -0.89 14.16
N LYS A 137 11.07 -2.15 14.04
CA LYS A 137 12.13 -2.72 14.88
C LYS A 137 13.53 -2.32 14.43
N ASN A 138 13.77 -2.21 13.12
CA ASN A 138 15.08 -1.88 12.58
C ASN A 138 15.47 -0.40 12.76
N LEU A 139 14.49 0.50 12.96
CA LEU A 139 14.76 1.90 13.27
C LEU A 139 15.26 2.12 14.72
N GLY A 140 15.24 1.10 15.58
CA GLY A 140 15.82 1.17 16.94
C GLY A 140 17.35 1.20 17.00
N TYR A 141 18.04 1.04 15.86
CA TYR A 141 19.51 1.03 15.78
C TYR A 141 20.14 2.35 15.32
N ILE A 142 19.33 3.38 15.04
CA ILE A 142 19.82 4.73 14.76
C ILE A 142 19.52 5.57 16.00
N HIS A 143 20.36 5.45 17.02
CA HIS A 143 20.35 6.33 18.19
C HIS A 143 21.71 6.94 18.42
#